data_AF-A0A962EAP8-F1
#
_entry.id   AF-A0A962EAP8-F1
#
_cell.length_a   1.000
_cell.length_b   1.000
_cell.length_c   1.000
_cell.angle_alpha   90.00
_cell.angle_beta   90.00
_cell.angle_gamma   90.00
#
_symmetry.space_group_name_H-M   'P 1'
#
loop_
_entity.id
_entity.type
_entity.pdbx_description
1 polymer ?
#
loop_
_entity_poly.entity_id
_entity_poly.type
_entity_poly.pdbx_seq_one_letter_code
_entity_poly.pdbx_strand_id
1 'polypeptide(L)'
;AGSLRIGDLKAMPGLMNALFRVCLLALLLSAIASSAALAAARAYMPNSGDGSISVIDTSTRAVIATIPTDSVASGIAISSDGLRVYVANVRGLLVIDAATNKPVGQLDSPFSRAAAVSADGTAVYLSGDSGFAAYDSTTLSFINGVSTVGANNITLSPDGTRAYLSYPNFALVAVNLNTWAPGSPWSWTDCLHPVDAAVSPDGSSLRITCEMPSTFVTVNLATLMITDMLPLQSAPSELAVSSDGSLAYIATPAANAVVVVDTSGTPAVLDTISVGAAPSSLSLTKEGDQLYVSNTLDNTVSVIDTATRNVIDTIAVGPAPRVHGDFIGPNEFLLLNGFE
;
A
#
# COMPACT_ATOMS: atom_id res chain seq x y z
N ALA A 1 31.49 -56.33 14.21
CA ALA A 1 30.44 -56.16 15.24
C ALA A 1 29.14 -55.81 14.52
N GLY A 2 28.33 -56.78 14.11
CA GLY A 2 27.09 -57.17 14.80
C GLY A 2 25.88 -56.72 13.98
N SER A 3 25.33 -57.58 13.11
CA SER A 3 24.12 -57.27 12.34
C SER A 3 22.87 -57.49 13.21
N LEU A 4 22.09 -56.45 13.48
CA LEU A 4 20.78 -56.61 14.15
C LEU A 4 19.82 -57.35 13.22
N ARG A 5 19.22 -58.44 13.73
CA ARG A 5 18.14 -59.15 13.02
C ARG A 5 16.80 -58.58 13.50
N ILE A 6 15.78 -58.54 12.63
CA ILE A 6 14.44 -58.01 12.92
C ILE A 6 13.79 -58.62 14.19
N GLY A 7 14.21 -59.82 14.60
CA GLY A 7 13.78 -60.45 15.86
C GLY A 7 14.23 -59.73 17.14
N ASP A 8 15.30 -58.92 17.08
CA ASP A 8 15.88 -58.24 18.24
C ASP A 8 15.08 -56.98 18.65
N LEU A 9 14.16 -56.49 17.81
CA LEU A 9 13.32 -55.33 18.12
C LEU A 9 12.15 -55.65 19.08
N LYS A 10 11.82 -56.93 19.32
CA LYS A 10 10.70 -57.31 20.20
C LYS A 10 10.98 -57.14 21.70
N ALA A 11 12.22 -56.86 22.10
CA ALA A 11 12.63 -56.76 23.51
C ALA A 11 12.88 -55.32 24.00
N MET A 12 12.62 -54.28 23.20
CA MET A 12 12.88 -52.88 23.57
C MET A 12 11.61 -52.02 23.49
N PRO A 13 10.72 -52.08 24.49
CA PRO A 13 9.50 -51.26 24.51
C PRO A 13 9.81 -49.76 24.46
N GLY A 14 10.96 -49.30 24.96
CA GLY A 14 11.39 -47.90 24.89
C GLY A 14 11.82 -47.44 23.49
N LEU A 15 12.49 -48.29 22.72
CA LEU A 15 12.99 -47.95 21.38
C LEU A 15 11.85 -47.90 20.35
N MET A 16 10.88 -48.82 20.47
CA MET A 16 9.69 -48.84 19.62
C MET A 16 8.77 -47.66 19.91
N ASN A 17 8.67 -47.21 21.17
CA ASN A 17 7.93 -46.00 21.55
C ASN A 17 8.63 -44.72 21.06
N ALA A 18 9.97 -44.69 21.08
CA ALA A 18 10.76 -43.58 20.54
C ALA A 18 10.64 -43.50 19.01
N LEU A 19 10.74 -44.62 18.29
CA LEU A 19 10.54 -44.68 16.85
C LEU A 19 9.09 -44.33 16.45
N PHE A 20 8.10 -44.80 17.22
CA PHE A 20 6.70 -44.42 16.99
C PHE A 20 6.49 -42.92 17.22
N ARG A 21 7.08 -42.33 18.27
CA ARG A 21 7.05 -40.88 18.51
C ARG A 21 7.77 -40.09 17.43
N VAL A 22 8.91 -40.54 16.93
CA VAL A 22 9.64 -39.88 15.84
C VAL A 22 8.88 -39.98 14.52
N CYS A 23 8.27 -41.12 14.21
CA CYS A 23 7.39 -41.26 13.05
C CYS A 23 6.11 -40.43 13.20
N LEU A 24 5.51 -40.35 14.39
CA LEU A 24 4.35 -39.51 14.67
C LEU A 24 4.70 -38.01 14.58
N LEU A 25 5.88 -37.61 15.09
CA LEU A 25 6.40 -36.25 14.97
C LEU A 25 6.71 -35.91 13.51
N ALA A 26 7.32 -36.82 12.75
CA ALA A 26 7.60 -36.65 11.33
C ALA A 26 6.31 -36.60 10.49
N LEU A 27 5.29 -37.39 10.84
CA LEU A 27 3.96 -37.34 10.23
C LEU A 27 3.24 -36.04 10.60
N LEU A 28 3.32 -35.57 11.85
CA LEU A 28 2.80 -34.27 12.29
C LEU A 28 3.53 -33.11 11.60
N LEU A 29 4.86 -33.16 11.47
CA LEU A 29 5.66 -32.18 10.73
C LEU A 29 5.35 -32.22 9.23
N SER A 30 5.09 -33.39 8.65
CA SER A 30 4.65 -33.50 7.24
C SER A 30 3.20 -33.07 7.02
N ALA A 31 2.33 -33.20 8.03
CA ALA A 31 0.95 -32.75 7.99
C ALA A 31 0.84 -31.23 8.21
N ILE A 32 1.73 -30.64 9.02
CA ILE A 32 1.88 -29.18 9.14
C ILE A 32 2.53 -28.59 7.86
N ALA A 33 3.37 -29.37 7.17
CA ALA A 33 3.89 -29.02 5.85
C ALA A 33 2.89 -29.26 4.70
N SER A 34 1.70 -29.80 4.98
CA SER A 34 0.67 -30.06 3.98
C SER A 34 -0.31 -28.88 3.94
N SER A 35 -0.13 -28.03 2.91
CA SER A 35 -1.09 -27.06 2.37
C SER A 35 -1.54 -25.88 3.22
N ALA A 36 -0.62 -25.08 3.77
CA ALA A 36 -0.87 -23.64 3.73
C ALA A 36 -0.62 -23.19 2.29
N ALA A 37 -1.67 -23.19 1.46
CA ALA A 37 -1.58 -22.51 0.18
C ALA A 37 -1.39 -21.02 0.49
N LEU A 38 -0.21 -20.48 0.17
CA LEU A 38 0.00 -19.04 0.16
C LEU A 38 -1.05 -18.45 -0.77
N ALA A 39 -2.01 -17.69 -0.23
CA ALA A 39 -2.92 -16.97 -1.10
C ALA A 39 -2.12 -15.86 -1.79
N ALA A 40 -2.32 -15.69 -3.10
CA ALA A 40 -1.75 -14.58 -3.84
C ALA A 40 -2.14 -13.24 -3.19
N ALA A 41 -1.31 -12.20 -3.38
CA ALA A 41 -1.69 -10.85 -2.97
C ALA A 41 -3.03 -10.46 -3.61
N ARG A 42 -3.74 -9.58 -2.90
CA ARG A 42 -4.98 -8.99 -3.37
C ARG A 42 -4.78 -7.50 -3.55
N ALA A 43 -5.30 -6.98 -4.66
CA ALA A 43 -5.53 -5.56 -4.83
C ALA A 43 -6.98 -5.23 -4.47
N TYR A 44 -7.21 -4.14 -3.76
CA TYR A 44 -8.53 -3.64 -3.35
C TYR A 44 -8.73 -2.27 -3.99
N MET A 45 -9.29 -2.23 -5.19
CA MET A 45 -9.45 -0.98 -5.95
C MET A 45 -10.82 -0.35 -5.65
N PRO A 46 -10.90 0.80 -4.93
CA PRO A 46 -12.17 1.48 -4.74
C PRO A 46 -12.64 2.18 -6.02
N ASN A 47 -13.93 2.09 -6.26
CA ASN A 47 -14.62 2.58 -7.44
C ASN A 47 -15.41 3.82 -7.03
N SER A 48 -14.86 5.00 -7.30
CA SER A 48 -15.43 6.26 -6.80
C SER A 48 -16.78 6.62 -7.43
N GLY A 49 -17.11 6.02 -8.58
CA GLY A 49 -18.35 6.27 -9.29
C GLY A 49 -19.58 5.59 -8.67
N ASP A 50 -19.40 4.51 -7.90
CA ASP A 50 -20.51 3.79 -7.26
C ASP A 50 -20.26 3.43 -5.78
N GLY A 51 -19.08 3.74 -5.24
CA GLY A 51 -18.71 3.47 -3.86
C GLY A 51 -18.36 2.01 -3.57
N SER A 52 -18.29 1.13 -4.57
CA SER A 52 -17.86 -0.25 -4.37
C SER A 52 -16.34 -0.41 -4.34
N ILE A 53 -15.84 -1.59 -3.97
CA ILE A 53 -14.41 -1.94 -4.04
C ILE A 53 -14.25 -3.23 -4.85
N SER A 54 -13.46 -3.18 -5.93
CA SER A 54 -13.09 -4.35 -6.72
C SER A 54 -11.92 -5.08 -6.04
N VAL A 55 -12.09 -6.36 -5.71
CA VAL A 55 -11.00 -7.20 -5.17
C VAL A 55 -10.41 -8.01 -6.31
N ILE A 56 -9.12 -7.81 -6.58
CA ILE A 56 -8.38 -8.41 -7.67
C ILE A 56 -7.36 -9.40 -7.10
N ASP A 57 -7.34 -10.63 -7.60
CA ASP A 57 -6.25 -11.56 -7.35
C ASP A 57 -5.08 -11.22 -8.28
N THR A 58 -3.91 -10.87 -7.72
CA THR A 58 -2.78 -10.39 -8.52
C THR A 58 -2.07 -11.51 -9.29
N SER A 59 -2.24 -12.77 -8.90
CA SER A 59 -1.64 -13.91 -9.60
C SER A 59 -2.42 -14.27 -10.87
N THR A 60 -3.75 -14.12 -10.82
CA THR A 60 -4.63 -14.41 -11.96
C THR A 60 -5.10 -13.18 -12.70
N ARG A 61 -4.84 -11.97 -12.16
CA ARG A 61 -5.27 -10.66 -12.69
C ARG A 61 -6.78 -10.60 -12.93
N ALA A 62 -7.54 -11.26 -12.04
CA ALA A 62 -8.98 -11.37 -12.15
C ALA A 62 -9.66 -10.69 -10.97
N VAL A 63 -10.76 -10.01 -11.24
CA VAL A 63 -11.66 -9.57 -10.17
C VAL A 63 -12.34 -10.80 -9.56
N ILE A 64 -12.06 -11.06 -8.29
CA ILE A 64 -12.57 -12.22 -7.55
C ILE A 64 -13.73 -11.88 -6.61
N ALA A 65 -13.92 -10.59 -6.29
CA ALA A 65 -15.05 -10.12 -5.52
C ALA A 65 -15.32 -8.63 -5.76
N THR A 66 -16.53 -8.18 -5.45
CA THR A 66 -16.89 -6.77 -5.34
C THR A 66 -17.52 -6.53 -3.98
N ILE A 67 -16.95 -5.61 -3.21
CA ILE A 67 -17.45 -5.24 -1.88
C ILE A 67 -18.32 -3.98 -2.04
N PRO A 68 -19.64 -4.07 -1.84
CA PRO A 68 -20.47 -2.87 -1.79
C PRO A 68 -20.15 -2.09 -0.51
N THR A 69 -20.03 -0.77 -0.62
CA THR A 69 -19.96 0.12 0.54
C THR A 69 -21.07 1.17 0.47
N ASP A 70 -21.32 1.86 1.57
CA ASP A 70 -22.36 2.90 1.68
C ASP A 70 -21.84 4.31 1.38
N SER A 71 -20.58 4.43 0.93
CA SER A 71 -19.85 5.68 0.87
C SER A 71 -18.78 5.66 -0.22
N VAL A 72 -18.32 6.82 -0.68
CA VAL A 72 -17.22 6.89 -1.65
C VAL A 72 -15.90 6.90 -0.90
N ALA A 73 -15.03 5.95 -1.25
CA ALA A 73 -13.68 5.89 -0.72
C ALA A 73 -12.84 7.08 -1.25
N SER A 74 -12.06 7.67 -0.36
CA SER A 74 -11.13 8.76 -0.66
C SER A 74 -9.68 8.32 -0.50
N GLY A 75 -9.42 7.38 0.42
CA GLY A 75 -8.10 6.86 0.72
C GLY A 75 -8.15 5.41 1.19
N ILE A 76 -7.04 4.71 1.03
CA ILE A 76 -6.90 3.30 1.40
C ILE A 76 -5.51 3.01 1.94
N ALA A 77 -5.44 2.09 2.90
CA ALA A 77 -4.21 1.49 3.36
C ALA A 77 -4.45 0.02 3.71
N ILE A 78 -3.46 -0.83 3.49
CA ILE A 78 -3.51 -2.26 3.83
C ILE A 78 -2.44 -2.54 4.87
N SER A 79 -2.79 -3.29 5.92
CA SER A 79 -1.83 -3.66 6.97
C SER A 79 -0.66 -4.47 6.41
N SER A 80 0.50 -4.37 7.06
CA SER A 80 1.73 -5.06 6.65
C SER A 80 1.65 -6.59 6.69
N ASP A 81 0.70 -7.14 7.42
CA ASP A 81 0.33 -8.56 7.43
C ASP A 81 -0.76 -8.92 6.39
N GLY A 82 -1.28 -7.93 5.66
CA GLY A 82 -2.36 -8.06 4.68
C GLY A 82 -3.75 -8.26 5.28
N LEU A 83 -3.90 -8.52 6.57
CA LEU A 83 -5.15 -9.00 7.18
C LEU A 83 -6.26 -7.95 7.25
N ARG A 84 -5.94 -6.66 7.14
CA ARG A 84 -6.87 -5.55 7.27
C ARG A 84 -6.71 -4.56 6.13
N VAL A 85 -7.84 -4.15 5.57
CA VAL A 85 -7.93 -3.05 4.61
C VAL A 85 -8.67 -1.90 5.29
N TYR A 86 -8.03 -0.74 5.37
CA TYR A 86 -8.53 0.48 5.97
C TYR A 86 -8.94 1.43 4.84
N VAL A 87 -10.21 1.79 4.77
CA VAL A 87 -10.78 2.62 3.70
C VAL A 87 -11.33 3.91 4.30
N ALA A 88 -10.62 5.02 4.08
CA ALA A 88 -11.12 6.35 4.41
C ALA A 88 -12.26 6.71 3.45
N ASN A 89 -13.33 7.29 4.00
CA ASN A 89 -14.50 7.71 3.25
C ASN A 89 -15.20 8.89 3.96
N VAL A 90 -16.28 9.43 3.38
CA VAL A 90 -16.95 10.63 3.94
C VAL A 90 -17.52 10.48 5.35
N ARG A 91 -17.65 9.25 5.86
CA ARG A 91 -18.07 8.97 7.24
C ARG A 91 -16.88 8.87 8.21
N GLY A 92 -15.66 8.69 7.71
CA GLY A 92 -14.46 8.47 8.50
C GLY A 92 -13.66 7.28 7.95
N LEU A 93 -13.78 6.12 8.60
CA LEU A 93 -13.03 4.91 8.23
C LEU A 93 -13.89 3.65 8.26
N LEU A 94 -13.76 2.84 7.22
CA LEU A 94 -14.28 1.47 7.13
C LEU A 94 -13.10 0.48 7.23
N VAL A 95 -13.25 -0.56 8.04
CA VAL A 95 -12.26 -1.64 8.18
C VAL A 95 -12.83 -2.92 7.60
N ILE A 96 -12.08 -3.52 6.68
CA ILE A 96 -12.45 -4.76 6.00
C ILE A 96 -11.48 -5.86 6.41
N ASP A 97 -12.03 -7.02 6.76
CA ASP A 97 -11.26 -8.24 6.93
C ASP A 97 -10.92 -8.82 5.56
N ALA A 98 -9.62 -8.87 5.27
CA ALA A 98 -9.13 -9.24 3.95
C ALA A 98 -9.25 -10.74 3.65
N ALA A 99 -9.40 -11.61 4.67
CA ALA A 99 -9.62 -13.03 4.45
C ALA A 99 -11.05 -13.27 3.93
N THR A 100 -12.02 -12.56 4.51
CA THR A 100 -13.46 -12.74 4.24
C THR A 100 -14.04 -11.73 3.26
N ASN A 101 -13.32 -10.66 2.93
CA ASN A 101 -13.78 -9.50 2.16
C ASN A 101 -15.03 -8.83 2.77
N LYS A 102 -15.15 -8.83 4.11
CA LYS A 102 -16.30 -8.28 4.82
C LYS A 102 -15.93 -7.10 5.71
N PRO A 103 -16.79 -6.09 5.83
CA PRO A 103 -16.68 -5.08 6.87
C PRO A 103 -16.63 -5.70 8.27
N VAL A 104 -15.68 -5.28 9.09
CA VAL A 104 -15.51 -5.72 10.48
C VAL A 104 -15.38 -4.57 11.48
N GLY A 105 -15.24 -3.33 11.00
CA GLY A 105 -15.17 -2.15 11.84
C GLY A 105 -15.56 -0.90 11.08
N GLN A 106 -16.10 0.08 11.81
CA GLN A 106 -16.41 1.41 11.29
C GLN A 106 -16.12 2.44 12.37
N LEU A 107 -15.51 3.54 11.97
CA LEU A 107 -15.21 4.68 12.81
C LEU A 107 -15.79 5.93 12.15
N ASP A 108 -16.75 6.55 12.84
CA ASP A 108 -17.24 7.87 12.44
C ASP A 108 -16.19 8.92 12.80
N SER A 109 -15.66 9.64 11.81
CA SER A 109 -14.57 10.59 11.96
C SER A 109 -14.70 11.75 10.96
N PRO A 110 -14.36 12.99 11.36
CA PRO A 110 -14.33 14.12 10.42
C PRO A 110 -13.14 14.02 9.43
N PHE A 111 -12.18 13.12 9.67
CA PHE A 111 -11.04 12.88 8.79
C PHE A 111 -11.41 11.84 7.72
N SER A 112 -11.47 12.29 6.47
CA SER A 112 -12.10 11.58 5.35
C SER A 112 -11.36 11.74 4.02
N ARG A 113 -10.05 12.01 4.03
CA ARG A 113 -9.25 12.20 2.80
C ARG A 113 -8.32 11.03 2.53
N ALA A 114 -7.34 10.76 3.38
CA ALA A 114 -6.45 9.61 3.25
C ALA A 114 -6.42 8.74 4.49
N ALA A 115 -6.03 7.47 4.29
CA ALA A 115 -5.70 6.53 5.35
C ALA A 115 -4.24 6.09 5.20
N ALA A 116 -3.56 5.89 6.31
CA ALA A 116 -2.27 5.20 6.37
C ALA A 116 -2.26 4.27 7.59
N VAL A 117 -1.41 3.25 7.60
CA VAL A 117 -1.27 2.32 8.73
C VAL A 117 0.19 2.24 9.15
N SER A 118 0.44 2.19 10.45
CA SER A 118 1.80 2.03 10.98
C SER A 118 2.42 0.71 10.51
N ALA A 119 3.74 0.67 10.36
CA ALA A 119 4.45 -0.53 9.90
C ALA A 119 4.22 -1.76 10.80
N ASP A 120 4.05 -1.53 12.11
CA ASP A 120 3.71 -2.56 13.08
C ASP A 120 2.22 -2.93 13.12
N GLY A 121 1.39 -2.27 12.32
CA GLY A 121 -0.05 -2.51 12.21
C GLY A 121 -0.88 -2.04 13.41
N THR A 122 -0.30 -1.36 14.40
CA THR A 122 -0.97 -1.00 15.65
C THR A 122 -1.80 0.29 15.58
N ALA A 123 -1.51 1.18 14.64
CA ALA A 123 -2.20 2.45 14.47
C ALA A 123 -2.66 2.66 13.03
N VAL A 124 -3.87 3.18 12.87
CA VAL A 124 -4.39 3.72 11.62
C VAL A 124 -4.46 5.24 11.72
N TYR A 125 -3.95 5.91 10.71
CA TYR A 125 -3.91 7.36 10.60
C TYR A 125 -4.94 7.84 9.57
N LEU A 126 -5.66 8.90 9.90
CA LEU A 126 -6.62 9.54 9.01
C LEU A 126 -6.28 11.02 8.86
N SER A 127 -6.44 11.52 7.64
CA SER A 127 -6.30 12.94 7.30
C SER A 127 -7.63 13.48 6.80
N GLY A 128 -7.81 14.80 6.92
CA GLY A 128 -8.96 15.49 6.36
C GLY A 128 -8.84 16.99 6.51
N ASP A 129 -9.94 17.69 6.20
CA ASP A 129 -9.99 19.16 6.22
C ASP A 129 -9.65 19.76 7.58
N SER A 130 -9.91 19.02 8.65
CA SER A 130 -9.70 19.47 10.04
C SER A 130 -8.34 19.04 10.64
N GLY A 131 -7.47 18.40 9.85
CA GLY A 131 -6.15 17.96 10.29
C GLY A 131 -5.90 16.46 10.13
N PHE A 132 -5.26 15.86 11.14
CA PHE A 132 -4.72 14.50 11.11
C PHE A 132 -4.83 13.84 12.48
N ALA A 133 -5.18 12.55 12.54
CA ALA A 133 -5.30 11.81 13.80
C ALA A 133 -4.90 10.33 13.65
N ALA A 134 -4.43 9.74 14.76
CA ALA A 134 -4.24 8.29 14.89
C ALA A 134 -5.31 7.67 15.76
N TYR A 135 -5.65 6.44 15.40
CA TYR A 135 -6.54 5.56 16.12
C TYR A 135 -5.87 4.20 16.29
N ASP A 136 -6.15 3.52 17.38
CA ASP A 136 -5.73 2.15 17.60
C ASP A 136 -6.40 1.26 16.55
N SER A 137 -5.61 0.47 15.82
CA SER A 137 -6.10 -0.27 14.64
C SER A 137 -7.09 -1.38 14.97
N THR A 138 -7.09 -1.87 16.22
CA THR A 138 -7.94 -2.97 16.68
C THR A 138 -9.24 -2.46 17.30
N THR A 139 -9.12 -1.47 18.18
CA THR A 139 -10.23 -0.92 18.97
C THR A 139 -10.88 0.30 18.32
N LEU A 140 -10.22 0.91 17.32
CA LEU A 140 -10.59 2.18 16.69
C LEU A 140 -10.72 3.35 17.68
N SER A 141 -10.11 3.22 18.86
CA SER A 141 -10.09 4.27 19.86
C SER A 141 -9.10 5.37 19.45
N PHE A 142 -9.46 6.62 19.72
CA PHE A 142 -8.59 7.77 19.43
C PHE A 142 -7.32 7.70 20.28
N ILE A 143 -6.15 7.78 19.62
CA ILE A 143 -4.85 7.83 20.29
C ILE A 143 -4.47 9.29 20.51
N ASN A 144 -4.31 10.04 19.42
CA ASN A 144 -3.91 11.44 19.43
C ASN A 144 -4.14 12.08 18.05
N GLY A 145 -4.03 13.42 17.96
CA GLY A 145 -4.29 14.15 16.73
C GLY A 145 -3.73 15.55 16.72
N VAL A 146 -3.56 16.10 15.53
CA VAL A 146 -3.15 17.48 15.30
C VAL A 146 -4.22 18.19 14.47
N SER A 147 -4.86 19.19 15.07
CA SER A 147 -5.73 20.10 14.34
C SER A 147 -4.89 21.02 13.47
N THR A 148 -4.99 20.88 12.15
CA THR A 148 -4.28 21.71 11.17
C THR A 148 -5.17 21.97 9.96
N VAL A 149 -4.75 22.86 9.05
CA VAL A 149 -5.56 23.26 7.89
C VAL A 149 -5.43 22.24 6.75
N GLY A 150 -6.22 21.17 6.77
CA GLY A 150 -6.42 20.28 5.62
C GLY A 150 -5.20 19.45 5.19
N ALA A 151 -5.25 18.14 5.40
CA ALA A 151 -4.27 17.20 4.87
C ALA A 151 -4.93 16.29 3.81
N ASN A 152 -4.42 16.31 2.59
CA ASN A 152 -4.92 15.52 1.46
C ASN A 152 -4.40 14.09 1.51
N ASN A 153 -3.08 13.91 1.49
CA ASN A 153 -2.45 12.60 1.60
C ASN A 153 -1.59 12.45 2.86
N ILE A 154 -1.28 11.20 3.21
CA ILE A 154 -0.42 10.84 4.35
C ILE A 154 0.68 9.93 3.83
N THR A 155 1.93 10.33 4.05
CA THR A 155 3.09 9.47 3.82
C THR A 155 3.81 9.26 5.15
N LEU A 156 4.00 8.01 5.56
CA LEU A 156 4.74 7.70 6.79
C LEU A 156 6.22 7.51 6.50
N SER A 157 7.09 7.94 7.44
CA SER A 157 8.50 7.58 7.38
C SER A 157 8.69 6.08 7.65
N PRO A 158 9.68 5.41 7.04
CA PRO A 158 9.95 3.98 7.26
C PRO A 158 10.19 3.60 8.73
N ASP A 159 10.75 4.52 9.52
CA ASP A 159 10.99 4.34 10.96
C ASP A 159 9.74 4.56 11.83
N GLY A 160 8.60 4.94 11.23
CA GLY A 160 7.33 5.20 11.93
C GLY A 160 7.32 6.46 12.80
N THR A 161 8.35 7.31 12.73
CA THR A 161 8.46 8.48 13.64
C THR A 161 7.86 9.76 13.06
N ARG A 162 7.54 9.81 11.77
CA ARG A 162 7.01 11.00 11.10
C ARG A 162 5.88 10.67 10.15
N ALA A 163 4.93 11.60 10.06
CA ALA A 163 3.95 11.66 8.98
C ALA A 163 4.18 12.93 8.16
N TYR A 164 4.22 12.79 6.84
CA TYR A 164 4.28 13.87 5.87
C TYR A 164 2.90 14.04 5.27
N LEU A 165 2.38 15.26 5.37
CA LEU A 165 1.02 15.59 5.00
C LEU A 165 1.07 16.60 3.86
N SER A 166 0.42 16.30 2.74
CA SER A 166 0.27 17.23 1.61
C SER A 166 -0.93 18.14 1.83
N TYR A 167 -0.74 19.46 1.72
CA TYR A 167 -1.77 20.46 2.02
C TYR A 167 -2.34 21.06 0.73
N PRO A 168 -3.65 21.40 0.72
CA PRO A 168 -4.27 22.10 -0.41
C PRO A 168 -3.70 23.52 -0.60
N ASN A 169 -3.05 24.10 0.41
CA ASN A 169 -2.45 25.44 0.34
C ASN A 169 -0.96 25.40 -0.05
N PHE A 170 -0.56 24.53 -0.97
CA PHE A 170 0.79 24.49 -1.53
C PHE A 170 1.92 24.14 -0.54
N ALA A 171 1.60 23.46 0.56
CA ALA A 171 2.57 23.17 1.59
C ALA A 171 2.65 21.67 1.92
N LEU A 172 3.80 21.26 2.44
CA LEU A 172 3.98 19.98 3.09
C LEU A 172 4.27 20.20 4.57
N VAL A 173 3.64 19.45 5.46
CA VAL A 173 3.93 19.50 6.90
C VAL A 173 4.42 18.13 7.35
N ALA A 174 5.54 18.13 8.08
CA ALA A 174 5.99 16.96 8.81
C ALA A 174 5.46 17.02 10.24
N VAL A 175 4.74 15.99 10.68
CA VAL A 175 4.32 15.79 12.07
C VAL A 175 5.24 14.75 12.70
N ASN A 176 5.83 15.07 13.85
CA ASN A 176 6.57 14.09 14.65
C ASN A 176 5.55 13.23 15.42
N LEU A 177 5.51 11.94 15.15
CA LEU A 177 4.51 11.02 15.73
C LEU A 177 4.79 10.62 17.17
N ASN A 178 6.00 10.90 17.68
CA ASN A 178 6.33 10.70 19.11
C ASN A 178 5.83 11.87 19.96
N THR A 179 5.87 13.10 19.44
CA THR A 179 5.52 14.32 20.18
C THR A 179 4.19 14.93 19.76
N TRP A 180 3.65 14.50 18.62
CA TRP A 180 2.45 15.08 17.97
C TRP A 180 2.58 16.57 17.67
N ALA A 181 3.81 17.06 17.59
CA ALA A 181 4.10 18.45 17.22
C ALA A 181 4.16 18.57 15.70
N PRO A 182 3.32 19.42 15.07
CA PRO A 182 3.51 19.77 13.67
C PRO A 182 4.75 20.64 13.53
N GLY A 183 5.58 20.33 12.52
CA GLY A 183 6.65 21.22 12.09
C GLY A 183 6.12 22.45 11.35
N SER A 184 7.01 23.40 11.06
CA SER A 184 6.69 24.50 10.17
C SER A 184 6.33 23.97 8.77
N PRO A 185 5.29 24.50 8.10
CA PRO A 185 4.98 24.13 6.72
C PRO A 185 6.14 24.43 5.78
N TRP A 186 6.43 23.48 4.88
CA TRP A 186 7.41 23.64 3.81
C TRP A 186 6.67 24.12 2.57
N SER A 187 7.07 25.26 2.04
CA SER A 187 6.57 25.79 0.79
C SER A 187 7.75 26.09 -0.13
N TRP A 188 7.61 25.68 -1.39
CA TRP A 188 8.63 25.90 -2.41
C TRP A 188 8.00 26.64 -3.58
N THR A 189 8.73 27.61 -4.15
CA THR A 189 8.28 28.33 -5.33
C THR A 189 8.22 27.46 -6.59
N ASP A 190 9.04 26.41 -6.61
CA ASP A 190 9.24 25.54 -7.77
C ASP A 190 8.47 24.21 -7.68
N CYS A 191 7.73 23.99 -6.59
CA CYS A 191 6.83 22.85 -6.39
C CYS A 191 5.57 23.33 -5.66
N LEU A 192 4.61 23.84 -6.43
CA LEU A 192 3.30 24.26 -5.98
C LEU A 192 2.29 23.14 -6.25
N HIS A 193 1.32 22.98 -5.34
CA HIS A 193 0.33 21.89 -5.34
C HIS A 193 0.98 20.51 -5.33
N PRO A 194 1.63 20.12 -4.20
CA PRO A 194 2.05 18.74 -4.04
C PRO A 194 0.80 17.84 -4.05
N VAL A 195 0.76 16.89 -4.98
CA VAL A 195 -0.35 15.93 -5.08
C VAL A 195 -0.08 14.76 -4.17
N ASP A 196 1.09 14.15 -4.37
CA ASP A 196 1.50 12.94 -3.69
C ASP A 196 2.98 13.00 -3.30
N ALA A 197 3.34 12.21 -2.29
CA ALA A 197 4.70 12.11 -1.79
C ALA A 197 5.02 10.68 -1.37
N ALA A 198 6.24 10.24 -1.66
CA ALA A 198 6.80 8.99 -1.17
C ALA A 198 8.14 9.24 -0.47
N VAL A 199 8.36 8.57 0.66
CA VAL A 199 9.65 8.62 1.37
C VAL A 199 10.57 7.57 0.78
N SER A 200 11.85 7.90 0.59
CA SER A 200 12.84 6.90 0.17
C SER A 200 12.98 5.79 1.21
N PRO A 201 13.30 4.55 0.82
CA PRO A 201 13.39 3.43 1.77
C PRO A 201 14.35 3.65 2.94
N ASP A 202 15.41 4.44 2.73
CA ASP A 202 16.40 4.83 3.75
C ASP A 202 15.94 5.98 4.66
N GLY A 203 14.75 6.57 4.41
CA GLY A 203 14.20 7.68 5.16
C GLY A 203 14.90 9.03 4.94
N SER A 204 15.80 9.14 3.96
CA SER A 204 16.65 10.32 3.78
C SER A 204 16.06 11.40 2.86
N SER A 205 15.11 11.04 2.00
CA SER A 205 14.50 11.94 1.02
C SER A 205 13.00 11.73 0.83
N LEU A 206 12.32 12.78 0.35
CA LEU A 206 10.96 12.71 -0.17
C LEU A 206 10.98 12.90 -1.68
N ARG A 207 10.22 12.07 -2.39
CA ARG A 207 9.88 12.23 -3.80
C ARG A 207 8.47 12.80 -3.87
N ILE A 208 8.28 13.89 -4.59
CA ILE A 208 7.02 14.64 -4.61
C ILE A 208 6.63 14.94 -6.05
N THR A 209 5.35 14.74 -6.38
CA THR A 209 4.73 15.23 -7.61
C THR A 209 4.04 16.56 -7.35
N CYS A 210 4.27 17.54 -8.21
CA CYS A 210 3.67 18.88 -8.09
C CYS A 210 2.98 19.25 -9.40
N GLU A 211 1.77 19.83 -9.31
CA GLU A 211 1.00 20.23 -10.51
C GLU A 211 1.50 21.53 -11.13
N MET A 212 2.08 22.43 -10.31
CA MET A 212 2.48 23.77 -10.74
C MET A 212 3.93 24.10 -10.35
N PRO A 213 4.86 24.23 -11.31
CA PRO A 213 4.77 23.62 -12.64
C PRO A 213 4.65 22.08 -12.53
N SER A 214 4.25 21.41 -13.61
CA SER A 214 4.21 19.94 -13.64
C SER A 214 5.63 19.38 -13.46
N THR A 215 5.95 18.94 -12.24
CA THR A 215 7.33 18.60 -11.87
C THR A 215 7.37 17.43 -10.91
N PHE A 216 8.45 16.68 -10.98
CA PHE A 216 8.87 15.73 -9.97
C PHE A 216 10.07 16.32 -9.22
N VAL A 217 10.00 16.38 -7.89
CA VAL A 217 11.09 16.92 -7.08
C VAL A 217 11.57 15.91 -6.05
N THR A 218 12.86 16.04 -5.71
CA THR A 218 13.47 15.33 -4.59
C THR A 218 13.83 16.32 -3.51
N VAL A 219 13.36 16.07 -2.30
CA VAL A 219 13.63 16.89 -1.12
C VAL A 219 14.49 16.09 -0.16
N ASN A 220 15.60 16.68 0.29
CA ASN A 220 16.41 16.09 1.35
C ASN A 220 15.75 16.32 2.72
N LEU A 221 15.49 15.26 3.48
CA LEU A 221 14.75 15.34 4.75
C LEU A 221 15.57 15.88 5.93
N ALA A 222 16.89 15.98 5.80
CA ALA A 222 17.74 16.59 6.81
C ALA A 222 17.82 18.12 6.64
N THR A 223 17.84 18.61 5.40
CA THR A 223 17.98 20.04 5.08
C THR A 223 16.67 20.71 4.70
N LEU A 224 15.66 19.94 4.31
CA LEU A 224 14.34 20.40 3.84
C LEU A 224 14.39 21.17 2.51
N MET A 225 15.49 20.99 1.78
CA MET A 225 15.73 21.65 0.51
C MET A 225 15.43 20.69 -0.64
N ILE A 226 14.87 21.24 -1.73
CA ILE A 226 14.83 20.56 -3.02
C ILE A 226 16.27 20.37 -3.48
N THR A 227 16.68 19.12 -3.73
CA THR A 227 18.01 18.78 -4.28
C THR A 227 17.97 18.61 -5.78
N ASP A 228 16.86 18.09 -6.31
CA ASP A 228 16.70 17.77 -7.71
C ASP A 228 15.28 18.08 -8.18
N MET A 229 15.17 18.49 -9.44
CA MET A 229 13.90 18.76 -10.11
C MET A 229 13.92 18.16 -11.51
N LEU A 230 12.81 17.54 -11.89
CA LEU A 230 12.59 16.97 -13.20
C LEU A 230 11.24 17.48 -13.74
N PRO A 231 11.26 18.42 -14.71
CA PRO A 231 10.04 18.86 -15.38
C PRO A 231 9.35 17.69 -16.07
N LEU A 232 8.04 17.57 -15.86
CA LEU A 232 7.19 16.59 -16.52
C LEU A 232 6.46 17.25 -17.70
N GLN A 233 6.11 16.46 -18.70
CA GLN A 233 5.43 16.96 -19.90
C GLN A 233 3.92 17.18 -19.68
N SER A 234 3.37 16.70 -18.57
CA SER A 234 1.97 16.88 -18.18
C SER A 234 1.83 16.80 -16.67
N ALA A 235 0.72 17.34 -16.15
CA ALA A 235 0.44 17.37 -14.72
C ALA A 235 0.44 15.94 -14.15
N PRO A 236 1.23 15.67 -13.09
CA PRO A 236 1.23 14.38 -12.44
C PRO A 236 0.02 14.22 -11.51
N SER A 237 -0.26 12.97 -11.15
CA SER A 237 -1.16 12.61 -10.06
C SER A 237 -0.38 11.88 -8.95
N GLU A 238 -0.69 10.62 -8.69
CA GLU A 238 0.01 9.83 -7.67
C GLU A 238 1.38 9.34 -8.16
N LEU A 239 2.21 8.93 -7.20
CA LEU A 239 3.50 8.33 -7.48
C LEU A 239 3.75 7.10 -6.59
N ALA A 240 4.43 6.09 -7.14
CA ALA A 240 4.94 4.96 -6.37
C ALA A 240 6.45 4.86 -6.55
N VAL A 241 7.16 4.45 -5.51
CA VAL A 241 8.62 4.29 -5.53
C VAL A 241 8.97 2.82 -5.32
N SER A 242 9.94 2.31 -6.06
CA SER A 242 10.43 0.93 -5.88
C SER A 242 11.01 0.73 -4.48
N SER A 243 10.99 -0.51 -3.99
CA SER A 243 11.46 -0.85 -2.63
C SER A 243 12.93 -0.53 -2.36
N ASP A 244 13.75 -0.42 -3.42
CA ASP A 244 15.15 0.00 -3.37
C ASP A 244 15.33 1.51 -3.60
N GLY A 245 14.26 2.24 -3.91
CA GLY A 245 14.26 3.68 -4.18
C GLY A 245 14.90 4.08 -5.50
N SER A 246 15.20 3.13 -6.40
CA SER A 246 15.88 3.37 -7.67
C SER A 246 14.94 3.82 -8.80
N LEU A 247 13.64 3.57 -8.67
CA LEU A 247 12.63 3.97 -9.65
C LEU A 247 11.45 4.67 -8.98
N ALA A 248 10.92 5.68 -9.66
CA ALA A 248 9.60 6.25 -9.40
C ALA A 248 8.68 6.08 -10.61
N TYR A 249 7.44 5.70 -10.35
CA TYR A 249 6.37 5.58 -11.33
C TYR A 249 5.36 6.70 -11.06
N ILE A 250 4.97 7.43 -12.09
CA ILE A 250 4.12 8.63 -11.93
C ILE A 250 2.98 8.57 -12.93
N ALA A 251 1.73 8.55 -12.47
CA ALA A 251 0.58 8.65 -13.35
C ALA A 251 0.43 10.07 -13.89
N THR A 252 0.25 10.22 -15.20
CA THR A 252 0.03 11.49 -15.89
C THR A 252 -1.33 11.48 -16.61
N PRO A 253 -2.41 11.94 -15.94
CA PRO A 253 -3.78 11.77 -16.40
C PRO A 253 -4.02 12.29 -17.83
N ALA A 254 -3.53 13.50 -18.12
CA ALA A 254 -3.76 14.14 -19.43
C ALA A 254 -3.00 13.47 -20.58
N ALA A 255 -1.93 12.73 -20.28
CA ALA A 255 -1.14 12.00 -21.26
C ALA A 255 -1.58 10.53 -21.42
N ASN A 256 -2.51 10.05 -20.59
CA ASN A 256 -2.91 8.63 -20.54
C ASN A 256 -1.70 7.69 -20.38
N ALA A 257 -0.76 8.08 -19.51
CA ALA A 257 0.53 7.39 -19.38
C ALA A 257 1.01 7.27 -17.94
N VAL A 258 1.99 6.39 -17.74
CA VAL A 258 2.86 6.33 -16.56
C VAL A 258 4.26 6.72 -16.99
N VAL A 259 4.83 7.74 -16.35
CA VAL A 259 6.22 8.13 -16.52
C VAL A 259 7.07 7.32 -15.53
N VAL A 260 8.10 6.65 -16.05
CA VAL A 260 9.09 5.94 -15.23
C VAL A 260 10.34 6.81 -15.11
N VAL A 261 10.76 7.09 -13.88
CA VAL A 261 11.89 7.96 -13.55
C VAL A 261 12.97 7.14 -12.85
N ASP A 262 14.21 7.22 -13.33
CA ASP A 262 15.40 6.77 -12.58
C ASP A 262 15.63 7.73 -11.42
N THR A 263 15.75 7.21 -10.21
CA THR A 263 15.98 8.00 -9.00
C THR A 263 17.27 7.63 -8.27
N SER A 264 18.11 6.78 -8.88
CA SER A 264 19.40 6.33 -8.33
C SER A 264 20.48 7.42 -8.31
N GLY A 265 20.28 8.50 -9.07
CA GLY A 265 21.09 9.71 -9.11
C GLY A 265 20.24 10.95 -9.38
N THR A 266 20.73 11.85 -10.25
CA THR A 266 19.92 12.96 -10.76
C THR A 266 18.72 12.38 -11.53
N PRO A 267 17.47 12.71 -11.14
CA PRO A 267 16.29 12.13 -11.73
C PRO A 267 16.21 12.32 -13.23
N ALA A 268 15.90 11.25 -13.95
CA ALA A 268 15.74 11.27 -15.40
C ALA A 268 14.59 10.36 -15.84
N VAL A 269 13.81 10.79 -16.84
CA VAL A 269 12.78 9.93 -17.44
C VAL A 269 13.46 8.79 -18.18
N LEU A 270 13.13 7.56 -17.78
CA LEU A 270 13.57 6.33 -18.42
C LEU A 270 12.60 5.85 -19.50
N ASP A 271 11.30 6.02 -19.25
CA ASP A 271 10.25 5.54 -20.14
C ASP A 271 8.93 6.28 -19.92
N THR A 272 8.02 6.19 -20.88
CA THR A 272 6.64 6.65 -20.78
C THR A 272 5.72 5.58 -21.34
N ILE A 273 5.03 4.90 -20.43
CA ILE A 273 4.21 3.72 -20.73
C ILE A 273 2.78 4.18 -20.96
N SER A 274 2.24 3.95 -22.16
CA SER A 274 0.83 4.23 -22.44
C SER A 274 -0.08 3.25 -21.69
N VAL A 275 -1.11 3.78 -21.04
CA VAL A 275 -2.13 3.02 -20.32
C VAL A 275 -3.53 3.47 -20.76
N GLY A 276 -4.57 3.15 -20.00
CA GLY A 276 -5.94 3.61 -20.27
C GLY A 276 -6.13 5.11 -19.97
N ALA A 277 -7.35 5.57 -20.15
CA ALA A 277 -7.70 6.98 -20.05
C ALA A 277 -7.70 7.50 -18.60
N ALA A 278 -7.07 8.66 -18.41
CA ALA A 278 -6.93 9.37 -17.14
C ALA A 278 -6.43 8.46 -16.00
N PRO A 279 -5.19 7.94 -16.09
CA PRO A 279 -4.62 7.19 -14.99
C PRO A 279 -4.51 8.06 -13.74
N SER A 280 -4.83 7.51 -12.57
CA SER A 280 -4.82 8.29 -11.31
C SER A 280 -4.02 7.62 -10.20
N SER A 281 -4.45 6.44 -9.78
CA SER A 281 -3.88 5.73 -8.63
C SER A 281 -3.01 4.59 -9.09
N LEU A 282 -1.89 4.38 -8.43
CA LEU A 282 -0.95 3.32 -8.74
C LEU A 282 -0.34 2.70 -7.49
N SER A 283 -0.12 1.39 -7.52
CA SER A 283 0.49 0.67 -6.41
C SER A 283 1.33 -0.49 -6.94
N LEU A 284 2.48 -0.70 -6.31
CA LEU A 284 3.38 -1.80 -6.62
C LEU A 284 2.98 -3.05 -5.83
N THR A 285 3.16 -4.20 -6.46
CA THR A 285 3.23 -5.46 -5.73
C THR A 285 4.42 -5.47 -4.77
N LYS A 286 4.36 -6.28 -3.71
CA LYS A 286 5.43 -6.39 -2.69
C LYS A 286 6.82 -6.67 -3.28
N GLU A 287 6.89 -7.54 -4.30
CA GLU A 287 8.15 -7.86 -4.99
C GLU A 287 8.60 -6.76 -5.97
N GLY A 288 7.71 -5.81 -6.28
CA GLY A 288 7.97 -4.73 -7.23
C GLY A 288 8.02 -5.18 -8.68
N ASP A 289 7.61 -6.40 -9.02
CA ASP A 289 7.62 -6.96 -10.37
C ASP A 289 6.42 -6.50 -11.22
N GLN A 290 5.33 -6.10 -10.55
CA GLN A 290 4.14 -5.56 -11.21
C GLN A 290 3.68 -4.23 -10.58
N LEU A 291 3.26 -3.30 -11.44
CA LEU A 291 2.59 -2.06 -11.10
C LEU A 291 1.14 -2.09 -11.59
N TYR A 292 0.18 -1.81 -10.72
CA TYR A 292 -1.22 -1.70 -11.07
C TYR A 292 -1.59 -0.23 -11.16
N VAL A 293 -2.34 0.16 -12.18
CA VAL A 293 -2.66 1.55 -12.48
C VAL A 293 -4.14 1.67 -12.80
N SER A 294 -4.89 2.39 -11.98
CA SER A 294 -6.30 2.67 -12.23
C SER A 294 -6.46 3.69 -13.37
N ASN A 295 -7.31 3.36 -14.35
CA ASN A 295 -7.68 4.24 -15.46
C ASN A 295 -9.09 4.75 -15.21
N THR A 296 -9.20 5.96 -14.63
CA THR A 296 -10.46 6.46 -14.08
C THR A 296 -11.57 6.53 -15.14
N LEU A 297 -11.27 6.99 -16.35
CA LEU A 297 -12.31 7.19 -17.38
C LEU A 297 -12.67 5.93 -18.17
N ASP A 298 -11.82 4.89 -18.11
CA ASP A 298 -12.04 3.63 -18.81
C ASP A 298 -12.67 2.55 -17.92
N ASN A 299 -12.77 2.79 -16.60
CA ASN A 299 -13.23 1.78 -15.62
C ASN A 299 -12.37 0.51 -15.64
N THR A 300 -11.06 0.67 -15.79
CA THR A 300 -10.10 -0.44 -15.85
C THR A 300 -8.91 -0.21 -14.93
N VAL A 301 -8.15 -1.28 -14.68
CA VAL A 301 -6.82 -1.24 -14.07
C VAL A 301 -5.81 -1.86 -15.05
N SER A 302 -4.82 -1.09 -15.49
CA SER A 302 -3.69 -1.61 -16.27
C SER A 302 -2.71 -2.32 -15.34
N VAL A 303 -2.16 -3.45 -15.78
CA VAL A 303 -1.06 -4.14 -15.10
C VAL A 303 0.19 -3.99 -15.94
N ILE A 304 1.27 -3.46 -15.36
CA ILE A 304 2.55 -3.24 -16.00
C ILE A 304 3.59 -4.17 -15.39
N ASP A 305 4.34 -4.88 -16.24
CA ASP A 305 5.56 -5.58 -15.85
C ASP A 305 6.69 -4.56 -15.70
N THR A 306 7.27 -4.44 -14.49
CA THR A 306 8.23 -3.35 -14.20
C THR A 306 9.60 -3.58 -14.83
N ALA A 307 9.97 -4.83 -15.09
CA ALA A 307 11.24 -5.19 -15.70
C ALA A 307 11.26 -4.82 -17.20
N THR A 308 10.17 -5.08 -17.90
CA THR A 308 10.01 -4.85 -19.34
C THR A 308 9.32 -3.53 -19.67
N ARG A 309 8.68 -2.90 -18.68
CA ARG A 309 7.92 -1.64 -18.79
C ARG A 309 6.76 -1.70 -19.79
N ASN A 310 6.18 -2.89 -19.93
CA ASN A 310 5.04 -3.10 -20.82
C ASN A 310 3.77 -3.36 -20.02
N VAL A 311 2.65 -2.88 -20.55
CA VAL A 311 1.33 -3.32 -20.10
C VAL A 311 1.16 -4.78 -20.49
N ILE A 312 0.97 -5.63 -19.48
CA ILE A 312 0.81 -7.09 -19.62
C ILE A 312 -0.64 -7.55 -19.43
N ASP A 313 -1.50 -6.67 -18.91
CA ASP A 313 -2.94 -6.93 -18.78
C ASP A 313 -3.75 -5.64 -18.59
N THR A 314 -5.06 -5.71 -18.78
CA THR A 314 -6.00 -4.63 -18.49
C THR A 314 -7.29 -5.23 -17.93
N ILE A 315 -7.56 -4.96 -16.66
CA ILE A 315 -8.60 -5.59 -15.87
C ILE A 315 -9.81 -4.65 -15.81
N ALA A 316 -10.99 -5.11 -16.24
CA ALA A 316 -12.23 -4.35 -16.03
C ALA A 316 -12.62 -4.33 -14.55
N VAL A 317 -12.96 -3.15 -14.02
CA VAL A 317 -13.37 -2.95 -12.62
C VAL A 317 -14.65 -2.11 -12.56
N GLY A 318 -15.06 -1.70 -11.36
CA GLY A 318 -16.19 -0.79 -11.19
C GLY A 318 -15.93 0.62 -11.71
N PRO A 319 -16.96 1.49 -11.71
CA PRO A 319 -16.90 2.82 -12.30
C PRO A 319 -15.94 3.78 -11.59
N ALA A 320 -15.19 4.56 -12.38
CA ALA A 320 -14.24 5.57 -11.92
C ALA A 320 -13.29 5.08 -10.81
N PRO A 321 -12.46 4.04 -11.08
CA PRO A 321 -11.51 3.54 -10.10
C PRO A 321 -10.49 4.63 -9.77
N ARG A 322 -10.50 5.11 -8.52
CA ARG A 322 -9.57 6.13 -8.01
C ARG A 322 -9.58 6.14 -6.48
N VAL A 323 -8.40 6.19 -5.86
CA VAL A 323 -8.22 6.30 -4.41
C VAL A 323 -6.80 6.80 -4.09
N HIS A 324 -6.61 7.50 -2.97
CA HIS A 324 -5.25 7.78 -2.45
C HIS A 324 -4.69 6.63 -1.63
N GLY A 325 -3.41 6.30 -1.84
CA GLY A 325 -2.67 5.33 -1.02
C GLY A 325 -2.59 3.91 -1.61
N ASP A 326 -1.87 3.05 -0.90
CA ASP A 326 -1.56 1.70 -1.37
C ASP A 326 -2.76 0.76 -1.31
N PHE A 327 -3.20 0.33 -2.49
CA PHE A 327 -4.33 -0.56 -2.67
C PHE A 327 -3.95 -2.02 -2.92
N ILE A 328 -2.66 -2.37 -2.87
CA ILE A 328 -2.19 -3.77 -2.98
C ILE A 328 -1.65 -4.24 -1.62
N GLY A 329 -2.15 -5.38 -1.15
CA GLY A 329 -1.65 -6.04 0.05
C GLY A 329 -0.41 -6.91 -0.20
N PRO A 330 0.33 -7.29 0.84
CA PRO A 330 1.46 -8.21 0.73
C PRO A 330 1.04 -9.62 0.26
N ASN A 331 1.98 -10.35 -0.32
CA ASN A 331 1.80 -11.68 -0.92
C ASN A 331 1.50 -12.85 0.06
N GLU A 332 1.09 -12.58 1.29
CA GLU A 332 1.08 -13.60 2.34
C GLU A 332 -0.18 -13.55 3.21
N PHE A 333 -1.29 -14.08 2.69
CA PHE A 333 -2.34 -14.56 3.58
C PHE A 333 -2.04 -16.01 3.95
N LEU A 334 -1.70 -16.24 5.22
CA LEU A 334 -1.86 -17.56 5.80
C LEU A 334 -3.36 -17.82 5.95
N LEU A 335 -3.96 -18.46 4.94
CA LEU A 335 -5.27 -19.06 5.08
C LEU A 335 -5.12 -20.27 6.01
N LEU A 336 -5.22 -20.03 7.31
CA LEU A 336 -5.51 -21.10 8.27
C LEU A 336 -6.96 -21.52 8.03
N ASN A 337 -7.17 -22.38 7.03
CA ASN A 337 -8.44 -23.07 6.87
C ASN A 337 -8.72 -23.85 8.16
N GLY A 338 -9.89 -23.63 8.72
CA GLY A 338 -10.29 -24.08 10.05
C GLY A 338 -10.11 -25.59 10.27
N PHE A 339 -9.58 -25.90 11.45
CA PHE A 339 -9.92 -27.14 12.13
C PHE A 339 -11.12 -26.82 13.02
N GLU A 340 -12.34 -27.08 12.52
CA GLU A 340 -13.48 -27.43 13.38
C GLU A 340 -13.44 -28.94 13.70
#